data_AF-A0ABD7XNV1-F1
#
_entry.id   AF-A0ABD7XNV1-F1
#
_cell.length_a   1.000
_cell.length_b   1.000
_cell.length_c   1.000
_cell.angle_alpha   90.00
_cell.angle_beta   90.00
_cell.angle_gamma   90.00
#
_symmetry.space_group_name_H-M   'P 1'
#
loop_
_entity.id
_entity.type
_entity.pdbx_description
1 polymer ?
#
loop_
_entity_poly.entity_id
_entity_poly.type
_entity_poly.pdbx_seq_one_letter_code
_entity_poly.pdbx_strand_id
1 'polypeptide(L)'
;MATLALGYQGGPGALKAMGALENGIEEHELQDIVDRWRTANKRIKNFWHETQKAVIDCLQNGGIKKGPRGLKFYKKAGFLFIQLPSGRKLAYAKAHLKEGDYGPAIFYEGQGDKVAFTEQQTYGGKLVENIVQATARDVLAEAMVRLEKAGYPIVFHVHDEAVAEVPEGEKSIEEMNKIMSIVPDWAEGLPLNAEGFETKYYMKD
;
A
#
# COMPACT_ATOMS: atom_id res chain seq x y z
N MET A 1 -0.99 16.49 -0.14
CA MET A 1 0.48 16.44 0.05
C MET A 1 0.91 15.75 1.35
N ALA A 2 0.55 16.25 2.54
CA ALA A 2 1.05 15.70 3.81
C ALA A 2 0.73 14.21 4.04
N THR A 3 -0.46 13.73 3.69
CA THR A 3 -0.80 12.29 3.83
C THR A 3 0.02 11.38 2.94
N LEU A 4 0.38 11.82 1.72
CA LEU A 4 1.24 11.05 0.82
C LEU A 4 2.69 11.06 1.29
N ALA A 5 3.20 12.22 1.71
CA ALA A 5 4.56 12.37 2.19
C ALA A 5 4.79 11.65 3.52
N LEU A 6 3.82 11.70 4.43
CA LEU A 6 3.99 11.26 5.82
C LEU A 6 3.32 9.92 6.10
N GLY A 7 2.36 9.49 5.28
CA GLY A 7 1.54 8.27 5.45
C GLY A 7 2.30 6.94 5.46
N TYR A 8 3.58 6.96 5.09
CA TYR A 8 4.49 5.81 5.12
C TYR A 8 5.80 6.14 5.86
N GLN A 9 5.69 6.89 6.95
CA GLN A 9 6.80 7.27 7.85
C GLN A 9 7.83 8.23 7.23
N GLY A 10 7.46 8.97 6.19
CA GLY A 10 8.28 10.08 5.71
C GLY A 10 8.47 11.18 6.77
N GLY A 11 9.55 11.94 6.62
CA GLY A 11 9.91 13.08 7.47
C GLY A 11 10.06 14.37 6.68
N PRO A 12 10.80 15.37 7.20
CA PRO A 12 11.00 16.65 6.52
C PRO A 12 11.53 16.51 5.09
N GLY A 13 12.45 15.58 4.85
CA GLY A 13 12.98 15.31 3.50
C GLY A 13 11.91 14.84 2.51
N ALA A 14 10.92 14.06 2.95
CA ALA A 14 9.81 13.63 2.10
C ALA A 14 8.87 14.81 1.76
N LEU A 15 8.68 15.76 2.70
CA LEU A 15 7.94 16.99 2.44
C LEU A 15 8.67 17.87 1.42
N LYS A 16 9.99 18.04 1.55
CA LYS A 16 10.81 18.76 0.56
C LYS A 16 10.68 18.14 -0.84
N ALA A 17 10.83 16.82 -0.94
CA ALA A 17 10.70 16.10 -2.21
C ALA A 17 9.30 16.23 -2.84
N MET A 18 8.27 16.53 -2.03
CA MET A 18 6.90 16.76 -2.47
C MET A 18 6.58 18.23 -2.74
N GLY A 19 7.59 19.10 -2.81
CA GLY A 19 7.44 20.50 -3.18
C GLY A 19 7.08 21.44 -2.03
N ALA A 20 7.29 21.04 -0.76
CA ALA A 20 6.85 21.85 0.39
C ALA A 20 7.45 23.26 0.41
N LEU A 21 8.73 23.40 0.06
CA LEU A 21 9.42 24.70 0.08
C LEU A 21 8.92 25.60 -1.07
N GLU A 22 8.70 25.01 -2.23
CA GLU A 22 8.16 25.66 -3.43
C GLU A 22 6.73 26.16 -3.22
N ASN A 23 5.99 25.52 -2.30
CA ASN A 23 4.66 25.93 -1.86
C ASN A 23 4.67 26.92 -0.68
N GLY A 24 5.82 27.48 -0.33
CA GLY A 24 5.95 28.55 0.67
C GLY A 24 6.03 28.09 2.13
N ILE A 25 6.34 26.81 2.38
CA ILE A 25 6.60 26.31 3.74
C ILE A 25 8.07 26.51 4.07
N GLU A 26 8.38 27.14 5.19
CA GLU A 26 9.76 27.37 5.59
C GLU A 26 10.42 26.08 6.11
N GLU A 27 11.72 25.90 5.86
CA GLU A 27 12.42 24.64 6.20
C GLU A 27 12.32 24.28 7.69
N HIS A 28 12.37 25.28 8.57
CA HIS A 28 12.29 25.10 10.02
C HIS A 28 10.89 24.64 10.48
N GLU A 29 9.84 24.84 9.68
CA GLU A 29 8.46 24.45 9.99
C GLU A 29 8.18 22.98 9.64
N LEU A 30 9.01 22.36 8.78
CA LEU A 30 8.77 21.01 8.27
C LEU A 30 8.67 19.96 9.39
N GLN A 31 9.48 20.10 10.44
CA GLN A 31 9.47 19.15 11.56
C GLN A 31 8.19 19.29 12.39
N ASP A 32 7.70 20.50 12.65
CA ASP A 32 6.42 20.72 13.35
C ASP A 32 5.25 20.10 12.57
N ILE A 33 5.24 20.25 11.24
CA ILE A 33 4.22 19.63 10.37
C ILE A 33 4.24 18.10 10.52
N VAL A 34 5.42 17.50 10.50
CA VAL A 34 5.59 16.04 10.69
C VAL A 34 5.01 15.60 12.04
N ASP A 35 5.34 16.31 13.11
CA ASP A 35 4.96 15.94 14.47
C ASP A 35 3.47 16.14 14.73
N ARG A 36 2.89 17.24 14.22
CA ARG A 36 1.44 17.48 14.25
C ARG A 36 0.68 16.44 13.46
N TRP A 37 1.14 16.08 12.25
CA TRP A 37 0.50 15.05 11.45
C TRP A 37 0.52 13.69 12.16
N ARG A 38 1.67 13.30 12.73
CA ARG A 38 1.80 12.04 13.50
C ARG A 38 0.92 12.03 14.75
N THR A 39 0.74 13.18 15.39
CA THR A 39 -0.13 13.35 16.57
C THR A 39 -1.60 13.23 16.21
N ALA A 40 -2.02 13.77 15.05
CA ALA A 40 -3.38 13.62 14.54
C ALA A 40 -3.67 12.21 14.02
N ASN A 41 -2.67 11.53 13.44
CA ASN A 41 -2.81 10.25 12.75
C ASN A 41 -2.23 9.06 13.53
N LYS A 42 -2.53 8.98 14.83
CA LYS A 42 -1.95 7.95 15.74
C LYS A 42 -2.15 6.52 15.25
N ARG A 43 -3.31 6.22 14.65
CA ARG A 43 -3.63 4.87 14.13
C ARG A 43 -2.69 4.47 12.99
N ILE A 44 -2.38 5.40 12.08
CA ILE A 44 -1.45 5.15 10.97
C ILE A 44 -0.03 4.98 11.49
N LYS A 45 0.42 5.89 12.39
CA LYS A 45 1.72 5.76 13.06
C LYS A 45 1.88 4.41 13.77
N ASN A 46 0.86 3.99 14.53
CA ASN A 46 0.88 2.72 15.24
C ASN A 46 0.96 1.54 14.27
N PHE A 47 0.27 1.59 13.13
CA PHE A 47 0.30 0.52 12.13
C PHE A 47 1.71 0.28 11.59
N TRP A 48 2.51 1.32 11.33
CA TRP A 48 3.91 1.16 10.93
C TRP A 48 4.76 0.51 12.03
N HIS A 49 4.63 0.98 13.27
CA HIS A 49 5.41 0.47 14.40
C HIS A 49 5.05 -0.98 14.76
N GLU A 50 3.76 -1.32 14.74
CA GLU A 50 3.28 -2.69 14.97
C GLU A 50 3.76 -3.63 13.87
N THR A 51 3.74 -3.18 12.60
CA THR A 51 4.27 -3.94 11.47
C THR A 51 5.77 -4.16 11.62
N GLN A 52 6.55 -3.12 11.94
CA GLN A 52 7.99 -3.25 12.17
C GLN A 52 8.30 -4.21 13.32
N LYS A 53 7.59 -4.07 14.45
CA LYS A 53 7.75 -4.94 15.62
C LYS A 53 7.47 -6.40 15.28
N ALA A 54 6.39 -6.67 14.52
CA ALA A 54 6.03 -8.02 14.13
C ALA A 54 7.07 -8.65 13.18
N VAL A 55 7.63 -7.86 12.26
CA VAL A 55 8.70 -8.33 11.37
C VAL A 55 9.98 -8.61 12.16
N ILE A 56 10.42 -7.71 13.04
CA ILE A 56 11.61 -7.91 13.88
C ILE A 56 11.44 -9.17 14.73
N ASP A 57 10.30 -9.34 15.42
CA ASP A 57 10.01 -10.52 16.23
C ASP A 57 9.99 -11.81 15.38
N CYS A 58 9.42 -11.77 14.17
CA CYS A 58 9.45 -12.89 13.23
C CYS A 58 10.89 -13.25 12.81
N LEU A 59 11.74 -12.25 12.53
CA LEU A 59 13.12 -12.47 12.11
C LEU A 59 13.98 -13.01 13.27
N GLN A 60 13.80 -12.51 14.49
CA GLN A 60 14.53 -12.94 15.69
C GLN A 60 14.08 -14.30 16.20
N ASN A 61 12.78 -14.47 16.43
CA ASN A 61 12.24 -15.59 17.19
C ASN A 61 11.57 -16.66 16.30
N GLY A 62 11.43 -16.40 15.00
CA GLY A 62 10.78 -17.34 14.07
C GLY A 62 9.29 -17.54 14.36
N GLY A 63 8.72 -18.62 13.80
CA GLY A 63 7.29 -18.91 13.91
C GLY A 63 6.38 -17.97 13.10
N ILE A 64 5.07 -18.07 13.33
CA ILE A 64 4.06 -17.20 12.70
C ILE A 64 3.67 -16.11 13.69
N LYS A 65 3.87 -14.85 13.32
CA LYS A 65 3.42 -13.68 14.09
C LYS A 65 2.14 -13.14 13.50
N LYS A 66 1.14 -12.91 14.35
CA LYS A 66 -0.10 -12.23 13.96
C LYS A 66 0.10 -10.72 14.07
N GLY A 67 -0.28 -10.03 13.02
CA GLY A 67 -0.22 -8.58 12.91
C GLY A 67 -1.56 -7.88 13.07
N PRO A 68 -1.53 -6.55 13.01
CA PRO A 68 -2.74 -5.75 12.86
C PRO A 68 -3.55 -6.18 11.63
N ARG A 69 -4.88 -6.07 11.73
CA ARG A 69 -5.82 -6.23 10.61
C ARG A 69 -5.68 -7.56 9.84
N GLY A 70 -5.37 -8.64 10.53
CA GLY A 70 -5.32 -9.99 9.94
C GLY A 70 -4.01 -10.35 9.23
N LEU A 71 -3.01 -9.48 9.25
CA LEU A 71 -1.69 -9.76 8.70
C LEU A 71 -1.02 -10.95 9.41
N LYS A 72 -0.24 -11.74 8.67
CA LYS A 72 0.62 -12.79 9.23
C LYS A 72 2.04 -12.64 8.72
N PHE A 73 3.01 -12.76 9.62
CA PHE A 73 4.43 -12.68 9.31
C PHE A 73 5.10 -14.01 9.62
N TYR A 74 5.88 -14.57 8.70
CA TYR A 74 6.60 -15.82 8.93
C TYR A 74 7.79 -15.97 8.00
N LYS A 75 8.80 -16.72 8.44
CA LYS A 75 9.91 -17.15 7.58
C LYS A 75 9.62 -18.51 6.96
N LYS A 76 9.86 -18.67 5.66
CA LYS A 76 9.83 -19.97 4.98
C LYS A 76 10.75 -19.95 3.77
N ALA A 77 11.56 -21.00 3.61
CA ALA A 77 12.42 -21.22 2.44
C ALA A 77 13.35 -20.03 2.10
N GLY A 78 13.93 -19.37 3.11
CA GLY A 78 14.84 -18.23 2.91
C GLY A 78 14.13 -16.88 2.64
N PHE A 79 12.81 -16.83 2.73
CA PHE A 79 12.03 -15.59 2.62
C PHE A 79 11.36 -15.25 3.94
N LEU A 80 11.26 -13.95 4.22
CA LEU A 80 10.22 -13.42 5.10
C LEU A 80 8.96 -13.19 4.25
N PHE A 81 7.83 -13.70 4.72
CA PHE A 81 6.53 -13.46 4.13
C PHE A 81 5.70 -12.53 5.00
N ILE A 82 5.06 -11.56 4.36
CA ILE A 82 3.91 -10.82 4.91
C ILE A 82 2.69 -11.27 4.15
N GLN A 83 1.81 -12.01 4.80
CA GLN A 83 0.57 -12.51 4.22
C GLN A 83 -0.59 -11.58 4.55
N LEU A 84 -1.28 -11.11 3.51
CA LEU A 84 -2.47 -10.28 3.59
C LEU A 84 -3.72 -11.11 3.93
N PRO A 85 -4.81 -10.48 4.40
CA PRO A 85 -6.09 -11.16 4.62
C PRO A 85 -6.65 -11.81 3.35
N SER A 86 -6.39 -11.23 2.17
CA SER A 86 -6.70 -11.80 0.84
C SER A 86 -5.99 -13.13 0.55
N GLY A 87 -4.97 -13.48 1.35
CA GLY A 87 -4.11 -14.65 1.13
C GLY A 87 -2.85 -14.37 0.31
N ARG A 88 -2.75 -13.20 -0.35
CA ARG A 88 -1.52 -12.76 -1.03
C ARG A 88 -0.34 -12.73 -0.07
N LYS A 89 0.85 -13.06 -0.58
CA LYS A 89 2.10 -13.04 0.19
C LYS A 89 3.09 -12.09 -0.45
N LEU A 90 3.54 -11.09 0.30
CA LEU A 90 4.71 -10.28 -0.03
C LEU A 90 5.95 -11.02 0.44
N ALA A 91 6.93 -11.23 -0.45
CA ALA A 91 8.11 -12.03 -0.19
C ALA A 91 9.36 -11.15 -0.15
N TYR A 92 10.10 -11.21 0.96
CA TYR A 92 11.36 -10.50 1.14
C TYR A 92 12.50 -11.51 1.20
N ALA A 93 13.33 -11.56 0.16
CA ALA A 93 14.37 -12.55 0.00
C ALA A 93 15.51 -12.33 1.00
N LYS A 94 15.98 -13.41 1.64
CA LYS A 94 17.08 -13.39 2.63
C LYS A 94 16.95 -12.28 3.67
N ALA A 95 15.72 -12.01 4.11
CA ALA A 95 15.47 -10.96 5.09
C ALA A 95 16.14 -11.30 6.43
N HIS A 96 16.86 -10.34 7.00
CA HIS A 96 17.63 -10.50 8.23
C HIS A 96 17.75 -9.16 8.98
N LEU A 97 18.32 -9.21 10.19
CA LEU A 97 18.52 -8.04 11.02
C LEU A 97 20.01 -7.68 11.10
N LYS A 98 20.29 -6.39 11.17
CA LYS A 98 21.59 -5.83 11.54
C LYS A 98 21.43 -4.84 12.68
N GLU A 99 22.52 -4.48 13.34
CA GLU A 99 22.54 -3.34 14.26
C GLU A 99 22.24 -2.05 13.50
N GLY A 100 21.49 -1.15 14.13
CA GLY A 100 21.16 0.17 13.60
C GLY A 100 21.02 1.17 14.73
N ASP A 101 21.02 2.47 14.37
CA ASP A 101 21.09 3.58 15.32
C ASP A 101 19.95 3.62 16.35
N TYR A 102 18.82 3.01 16.01
CA TYR A 102 17.60 3.00 16.83
C TYR A 102 17.15 1.58 17.21
N GLY A 103 18.10 0.63 17.22
CA GLY A 103 17.84 -0.80 17.44
C GLY A 103 17.93 -1.62 16.14
N PRO A 104 17.41 -2.86 16.14
CA PRO A 104 17.55 -3.76 15.00
C PRO A 104 16.96 -3.18 13.70
N ALA A 105 17.80 -3.06 12.68
CA ALA A 105 17.43 -2.63 11.34
C ALA A 105 17.12 -3.84 10.45
N ILE A 106 16.08 -3.74 9.62
CA ILE A 106 15.62 -4.83 8.75
C ILE A 106 16.28 -4.68 7.38
N PHE A 107 16.92 -5.75 6.90
CA PHE A 107 17.52 -5.83 5.58
C PHE A 107 16.94 -7.01 4.81
N TYR A 108 16.92 -6.91 3.48
CA TYR A 108 16.55 -7.99 2.56
C TYR A 108 17.27 -7.81 1.22
N GLU A 109 17.33 -8.86 0.40
CA GLU A 109 17.83 -8.76 -0.97
C GLU A 109 16.69 -8.40 -1.93
N GLY A 110 16.89 -7.35 -2.70
CA GLY A 110 15.93 -6.88 -3.70
C GLY A 110 16.62 -6.19 -4.85
N GLN A 111 15.89 -6.00 -5.95
CA GLN A 111 16.37 -5.20 -7.07
C GLN A 111 16.20 -3.72 -6.72
N GLY A 112 17.30 -2.98 -6.70
CA GLY A 112 17.28 -1.51 -6.60
C GLY A 112 17.41 -0.89 -7.99
N ASP A 113 18.17 0.19 -8.08
CA ASP A 113 18.49 0.83 -9.36
C ASP A 113 19.46 0.01 -10.23
N LYS A 114 20.00 -1.08 -9.68
CA LYS A 114 20.92 -2.00 -10.36
C LYS A 114 20.16 -3.23 -10.86
N VAL A 115 20.64 -3.82 -11.96
CA VAL A 115 20.08 -5.06 -12.53
C VAL A 115 20.24 -6.26 -11.58
N ALA A 116 21.20 -6.21 -10.66
CA ALA A 116 21.46 -7.26 -9.69
C ALA A 116 20.66 -7.09 -8.39
N PHE A 117 20.36 -8.20 -7.72
CA PHE A 117 19.85 -8.19 -6.36
C PHE A 117 20.95 -7.66 -5.43
N THR A 118 20.61 -6.63 -4.68
CA THR A 118 21.48 -6.04 -3.65
C THR A 118 20.75 -6.03 -2.33
N GLU A 119 21.52 -5.99 -1.26
CA GLU A 119 20.97 -5.80 0.07
C GLU A 119 20.36 -4.39 0.19
N GLN A 120 19.14 -4.32 0.73
CA GLN A 120 18.35 -3.10 0.90
C GLN A 120 17.87 -3.03 2.34
N GLN A 121 18.00 -1.86 2.95
CA GLN A 121 17.37 -1.58 4.25
C GLN A 121 15.89 -1.25 4.07
N THR A 122 15.06 -1.69 5.00
CA THR A 122 13.64 -1.32 5.08
C THR A 122 13.24 -0.99 6.50
N TYR A 123 12.03 -0.46 6.66
CA TYR A 123 11.46 -0.02 7.93
C TYR A 123 9.93 -0.10 7.88
N GLY A 124 9.27 0.06 9.02
CA GLY A 124 7.82 -0.10 9.18
C GLY A 124 6.99 0.64 8.14
N GLY A 125 7.28 1.92 7.91
CA GLY A 125 6.61 2.74 6.89
C GLY A 125 6.67 2.15 5.47
N LYS A 126 7.86 1.76 4.99
CA LYS A 126 8.02 1.16 3.65
C LYS A 126 7.36 -0.22 3.54
N LEU A 127 7.39 -1.01 4.61
CA LEU A 127 6.64 -2.28 4.66
C LEU A 127 5.14 -2.05 4.56
N VAL A 128 4.62 -1.06 5.29
CA VAL A 128 3.20 -0.68 5.23
C VAL A 128 2.80 -0.14 3.86
N GLU A 129 3.66 0.64 3.19
CA GLU A 129 3.42 1.08 1.82
C GLU A 129 3.16 -0.11 0.88
N ASN A 130 4.04 -1.11 0.92
CA ASN A 130 3.89 -2.34 0.12
C ASN A 130 2.61 -3.11 0.48
N ILE A 131 2.27 -3.20 1.78
CA ILE A 131 1.05 -3.85 2.27
C ILE A 131 -0.19 -3.13 1.70
N VAL A 132 -0.24 -1.80 1.76
CA VAL A 132 -1.39 -1.01 1.29
C VAL A 132 -1.53 -1.11 -0.22
N GLN A 133 -0.44 -0.96 -0.98
CA GLN A 133 -0.46 -1.10 -2.44
C GLN A 133 -0.95 -2.49 -2.87
N ALA A 134 -0.44 -3.53 -2.22
CA ALA A 134 -0.84 -4.90 -2.52
C ALA A 134 -2.31 -5.19 -2.14
N THR A 135 -2.78 -4.61 -1.02
CA THR A 135 -4.19 -4.70 -0.62
C THR A 135 -5.09 -4.00 -1.64
N ALA A 136 -4.74 -2.78 -2.07
CA ALA A 136 -5.49 -2.06 -3.10
C ALA A 136 -5.54 -2.82 -4.42
N ARG A 137 -4.43 -3.46 -4.82
CA ARG A 137 -4.39 -4.31 -6.03
C ARG A 137 -5.32 -5.51 -5.91
N ASP A 138 -5.40 -6.15 -4.74
CA ASP A 138 -6.29 -7.28 -4.53
C ASP A 138 -7.76 -6.87 -4.60
N VAL A 139 -8.12 -5.71 -4.02
CA VAL A 139 -9.47 -5.14 -4.12
C VAL A 139 -9.84 -4.87 -5.59
N LEU A 140 -8.97 -4.17 -6.33
CA LEU A 140 -9.20 -3.86 -7.74
C LEU A 140 -9.33 -5.12 -8.59
N ALA A 141 -8.43 -6.09 -8.40
CA ALA A 141 -8.44 -7.32 -9.19
C ALA A 141 -9.75 -8.10 -9.02
N GLU A 142 -10.29 -8.17 -7.80
CA GLU A 142 -11.59 -8.81 -7.60
C GLU A 142 -12.74 -7.99 -8.19
N ALA A 143 -12.69 -6.66 -8.11
CA ALA A 143 -13.68 -5.78 -8.71
C ALA A 143 -13.72 -5.95 -10.24
N MET A 144 -12.56 -6.00 -10.88
CA MET A 144 -12.42 -6.28 -12.31
C MET A 144 -13.06 -7.63 -12.69
N VAL A 145 -12.84 -8.68 -11.90
CA VAL A 145 -13.48 -9.99 -12.13
C VAL A 145 -15.01 -9.92 -12.01
N ARG A 146 -15.54 -9.10 -11.09
CA ARG A 146 -16.99 -8.89 -10.96
C ARG A 146 -17.55 -8.11 -12.15
N LEU A 147 -16.84 -7.10 -12.63
CA LEU A 147 -17.22 -6.31 -13.82
C LEU A 147 -17.31 -7.19 -15.07
N GLU A 148 -16.28 -7.99 -15.34
CA GLU A 148 -16.28 -8.94 -16.46
C GLU A 148 -17.49 -9.88 -16.42
N LYS A 149 -17.78 -10.44 -15.23
CA LYS A 149 -18.96 -11.30 -15.02
C LYS A 149 -20.29 -10.59 -15.22
N ALA A 150 -20.33 -9.29 -14.97
CA ALA A 150 -21.50 -8.44 -15.19
C ALA A 150 -21.62 -7.94 -16.64
N GLY A 151 -20.73 -8.36 -17.54
CA GLY A 151 -20.75 -7.95 -18.95
C GLY A 151 -20.16 -6.56 -19.19
N TYR A 152 -19.23 -6.12 -18.33
CA TYR A 152 -18.36 -4.98 -18.58
C TYR A 152 -17.00 -5.52 -19.05
N PRO A 153 -16.76 -5.68 -20.36
CA PRO A 153 -15.49 -6.19 -20.88
C PRO A 153 -14.41 -5.13 -20.68
N ILE A 154 -13.43 -5.44 -19.85
CA ILE A 154 -12.38 -4.51 -19.45
C ILE A 154 -11.33 -4.47 -20.56
N VAL A 155 -11.16 -3.30 -21.16
CA VAL A 155 -10.18 -3.07 -22.23
C VAL A 155 -8.80 -2.71 -21.68
N PHE A 156 -8.74 -2.03 -20.54
CA PHE A 156 -7.51 -1.81 -19.76
C PHE A 156 -7.81 -1.30 -18.35
N HIS A 157 -6.77 -1.15 -17.53
CA HIS A 157 -6.84 -0.53 -16.21
C HIS A 157 -5.61 0.37 -16.00
N VAL A 158 -5.74 1.43 -15.22
CA VAL A 158 -4.64 2.35 -14.88
C VAL A 158 -4.80 2.79 -13.43
N HIS A 159 -3.73 2.69 -12.63
CA HIS A 159 -3.80 2.88 -11.18
C HIS A 159 -4.92 2.04 -10.54
N ASP A 160 -5.95 2.68 -10.02
CA ASP A 160 -7.17 2.14 -9.42
C ASP A 160 -8.41 2.21 -10.34
N GLU A 161 -8.25 2.70 -11.57
CA GLU A 161 -9.30 2.78 -12.58
C GLU A 161 -9.40 1.50 -13.42
N ALA A 162 -10.62 1.06 -13.71
CA ALA A 162 -10.92 0.05 -14.72
C ALA A 162 -11.72 0.71 -15.85
N VAL A 163 -11.39 0.38 -17.11
CA VAL A 163 -12.04 0.93 -18.29
C VAL A 163 -12.69 -0.20 -19.08
N ALA A 164 -13.98 -0.06 -19.37
CA ALA A 164 -14.75 -1.00 -20.16
C ALA A 164 -15.36 -0.32 -21.40
N GLU A 165 -15.47 -1.07 -22.50
CA GLU A 165 -16.10 -0.60 -23.73
C GLU A 165 -17.37 -1.39 -23.99
N VAL A 166 -18.50 -0.69 -24.11
CA VAL A 166 -19.84 -1.28 -24.17
C VAL A 166 -20.71 -0.52 -25.18
N PRO A 167 -21.67 -1.17 -25.85
CA PRO A 167 -22.58 -0.46 -26.74
C PRO A 167 -23.39 0.61 -26.00
N GLU A 168 -23.62 1.75 -26.67
CA GLU A 168 -24.32 2.89 -26.09
C GLU A 168 -25.73 2.48 -25.63
N GLY A 169 -26.03 2.74 -24.34
CA GLY A 169 -27.32 2.43 -23.72
C GLY A 169 -27.49 1.00 -23.17
N GLU A 170 -26.51 0.11 -23.30
CA GLU A 170 -26.61 -1.26 -22.75
C GLU A 170 -26.19 -1.38 -21.27
N LYS A 171 -25.34 -0.47 -20.80
CA LYS A 171 -24.73 -0.47 -19.47
C LYS A 171 -24.70 0.96 -18.91
N SER A 172 -24.41 1.10 -17.62
CA SER A 172 -24.35 2.41 -16.99
C SER A 172 -23.21 2.53 -15.99
N ILE A 173 -22.65 3.73 -15.89
CA ILE A 173 -21.59 4.01 -14.93
C ILE A 173 -22.03 3.81 -13.48
N GLU A 174 -23.31 4.03 -13.16
CA GLU A 174 -23.84 3.80 -11.81
C GLU A 174 -23.82 2.32 -11.43
N GLU A 175 -24.09 1.41 -12.37
CA GLU A 175 -23.97 -0.03 -12.12
C GLU A 175 -22.50 -0.43 -11.97
N MET A 176 -21.61 0.06 -12.83
CA MET A 176 -20.16 -0.16 -12.72
C MET A 176 -19.61 0.32 -11.37
N ASN A 177 -19.99 1.53 -10.92
CA ASN A 177 -19.61 2.08 -9.61
C ASN A 177 -20.11 1.21 -8.45
N LYS A 178 -21.34 0.70 -8.53
CA LYS A 178 -21.87 -0.24 -7.52
C LYS A 178 -21.05 -1.52 -7.47
N ILE A 179 -20.69 -2.10 -8.61
CA ILE A 179 -19.89 -3.34 -8.67
C ILE A 179 -18.48 -3.12 -8.14
N MET A 180 -17.86 -2.00 -8.50
CA MET A 180 -16.53 -1.59 -8.03
C MET A 180 -16.50 -1.35 -6.52
N SER A 181 -17.61 -0.87 -5.94
CA SER A 181 -17.73 -0.58 -4.50
C SER A 181 -18.05 -1.80 -3.63
N ILE A 182 -18.19 -3.00 -4.21
CA ILE A 182 -18.42 -4.23 -3.44
C ILE A 182 -17.15 -4.56 -2.64
N VAL A 183 -17.27 -4.48 -1.31
CA VAL A 183 -16.20 -4.83 -0.37
C VAL A 183 -16.01 -6.35 -0.35
N PRO A 184 -14.79 -6.86 -0.61
CA PRO A 184 -14.49 -8.29 -0.47
C PRO A 184 -14.68 -8.80 0.96
N ASP A 185 -15.08 -10.07 1.13
CA ASP A 185 -15.31 -10.69 2.44
C ASP A 185 -14.08 -10.61 3.38
N TRP A 186 -12.88 -10.71 2.82
CA TRP A 186 -11.63 -10.62 3.58
C TRP A 186 -11.26 -9.19 3.99
N ALA A 187 -11.95 -8.18 3.47
CA ALA A 187 -11.72 -6.76 3.68
C ALA A 187 -12.87 -6.06 4.44
N GLU A 188 -13.64 -6.82 5.23
CA GLU A 188 -14.78 -6.30 5.98
C GLU A 188 -14.46 -4.98 6.74
N GLY A 189 -15.31 -3.98 6.54
CA GLY A 189 -15.17 -2.65 7.15
C GLY A 189 -14.22 -1.70 6.42
N LEU A 190 -13.65 -2.08 5.27
CA LEU A 190 -12.95 -1.14 4.38
C LEU A 190 -13.98 -0.16 3.79
N PRO A 191 -13.81 1.17 3.98
CA PRO A 191 -14.67 2.16 3.34
C PRO A 191 -14.30 2.27 1.86
N LEU A 192 -14.88 1.39 1.04
CA LEU A 192 -14.68 1.34 -0.40
C LEU A 192 -15.77 2.16 -1.10
N ASN A 193 -15.37 2.98 -2.07
CA ASN A 193 -16.26 3.73 -2.93
C ASN A 193 -15.66 3.80 -4.34
N ALA A 194 -16.49 4.07 -5.34
CA ALA A 194 -16.07 4.25 -6.73
C ALA A 194 -16.80 5.45 -7.35
N GLU A 195 -16.07 6.15 -8.20
CA GLU A 195 -16.58 7.25 -9.02
C GLU A 195 -16.03 7.06 -10.43
N GLY A 196 -16.79 7.49 -11.42
CA GLY A 196 -16.42 7.36 -12.82
C GLY A 196 -17.41 8.08 -13.71
N PHE A 197 -17.15 8.06 -15.01
CA PHE A 197 -17.97 8.73 -16.02
C PHE A 197 -18.04 7.91 -17.31
N GLU A 198 -19.02 8.25 -18.16
CA GLU A 198 -19.15 7.70 -19.51
C GLU A 198 -18.59 8.69 -20.53
N THR A 199 -17.84 8.18 -21.51
CA THR A 199 -17.22 8.99 -22.55
C THR A 199 -17.04 8.19 -23.83
N LYS A 200 -16.99 8.87 -24.98
CA LYS A 200 -16.73 8.27 -26.30
C LYS A 200 -15.25 8.03 -26.58
N TYR A 201 -14.36 8.60 -25.75
CA TYR A 201 -12.92 8.45 -25.86
C TYR A 201 -12.29 8.56 -24.48
N TYR A 202 -11.20 7.83 -24.27
CA TYR A 202 -10.49 7.88 -22.98
C TYR A 202 -10.00 9.30 -22.67
N MET A 203 -10.32 9.75 -21.47
CA MET A 203 -9.79 10.97 -20.86
C MET A 203 -9.23 10.58 -19.52
N LYS A 204 -8.01 11.04 -19.23
CA LYS A 204 -7.42 10.85 -17.91
C LYS A 204 -7.87 12.02 -17.03
N ASP A 205 -8.55 11.70 -15.92
CA ASP A 205 -8.77 12.63 -14.82
C ASP A 205 -7.54 12.73 -13.90
#